data_AF-A0A0A8YSQ4-F1
#
_entry.id   AF-A0A0A8YSQ4-F1
#
_cell.length_a   1.000
_cell.length_b   1.000
_cell.length_c   1.000
_cell.angle_alpha   90.00
_cell.angle_beta   90.00
_cell.angle_gamma   90.00
#
_symmetry.space_group_name_H-M   'P 1'
#
loop_
_entity.id
_entity.type
_entity.pdbx_description
1 polymer ?
#
loop_
_entity_poly.entity_id
_entity_poly.type
_entity_poly.pdbx_seq_one_letter_code
_entity_poly.pdbx_strand_id
1 'polypeptide(L)'
;MAGSNNDIHVLNQSPLFIDALKGGAPQVQFSINGRQYSPGYYLADGIYPEWATFVKTILAPQIEKHKLFAMAQEGCRKDVERAFGVLRSHFNIVHRPA
;
A
#
# COMPACT_ATOMS: atom_id res chain seq x y z
N MET A 1 -7.52 -3.38 27.28
CA MET A 1 -8.05 -4.08 26.09
C MET A 1 -7.29 -3.58 24.88
N ALA A 2 -6.46 -4.42 24.28
CA ALA A 2 -5.60 -4.02 23.16
C ALA A 2 -6.30 -4.26 21.81
N GLY A 3 -6.35 -3.22 20.98
CA GLY A 3 -6.30 -3.34 19.52
C GLY A 3 -7.61 -3.50 18.75
N SER A 4 -8.49 -2.49 18.73
CA SER A 4 -9.64 -2.47 17.79
C SER A 4 -9.37 -1.75 16.46
N ASN A 5 -8.20 -1.11 16.29
CA ASN A 5 -7.82 -0.44 15.04
C ASN A 5 -6.62 -1.14 14.40
N ASN A 6 -6.88 -2.30 13.78
CA ASN A 6 -5.93 -2.84 12.80
C ASN A 6 -6.01 -2.00 11.51
N ASP A 7 -4.88 -1.79 10.85
CA ASP A 7 -4.80 -1.07 9.58
C ASP A 7 -5.75 -1.64 8.50
N ILE A 8 -5.93 -2.96 8.46
CA ILE A 8 -6.89 -3.63 7.58
C ILE A 8 -8.34 -3.20 7.88
N HIS A 9 -8.69 -3.04 9.15
CA HIS A 9 -10.04 -2.60 9.53
C HIS A 9 -10.27 -1.14 9.13
N VAL A 10 -9.25 -0.29 9.31
CA VAL A 10 -9.27 1.11 8.86
C VAL A 10 -9.43 1.20 7.34
N LEU A 11 -8.72 0.37 6.57
CA LEU A 11 -8.84 0.32 5.11
C LEU A 11 -10.23 -0.12 4.66
N ASN A 12 -10.78 -1.16 5.27
CA ASN A 12 -12.14 -1.65 4.96
C ASN A 12 -13.24 -0.63 5.24
N GLN A 13 -13.01 0.31 6.17
CA GLN A 13 -13.96 1.36 6.52
C GLN A 13 -13.67 2.69 5.84
N SER A 14 -12.57 2.81 5.06
CA SER A 14 -12.17 4.06 4.42
C SER A 14 -12.97 4.31 3.14
N PRO A 15 -13.81 5.35 3.07
CA PRO A 15 -14.58 5.66 1.86
C PRO A 15 -13.66 5.92 0.65
N LEU A 16 -12.53 6.59 0.87
CA LEU A 16 -11.52 6.83 -0.16
C LEU A 16 -10.96 5.53 -0.74
N PHE A 17 -10.74 4.53 0.11
CA PHE A 17 -10.22 3.25 -0.32
C PHE A 17 -11.29 2.43 -1.06
N ILE A 18 -12.54 2.46 -0.57
CA ILE A 18 -13.68 1.83 -1.24
C ILE A 18 -13.91 2.44 -2.63
N ASP A 19 -13.80 3.76 -2.77
CA ASP A 19 -13.91 4.44 -4.06
C ASP A 19 -12.76 4.05 -5.00
N ALA A 20 -11.54 3.89 -4.47
CA ALA A 20 -10.41 3.38 -5.25
C ALA A 20 -10.65 1.95 -5.76
N LEU A 21 -11.18 1.05 -4.92
CA LEU A 21 -11.55 -0.30 -5.32
C LEU A 21 -12.65 -0.31 -6.39
N LYS A 22 -13.60 0.62 -6.32
CA LYS A 22 -14.68 0.77 -7.31
C LYS A 22 -14.24 1.48 -8.61
N GLY A 23 -12.99 1.91 -8.70
CA GLY A 23 -12.46 2.64 -9.85
C GLY A 23 -12.85 4.12 -9.89
N GLY A 24 -13.42 4.65 -8.81
CA GLY A 24 -13.76 6.07 -8.63
C GLY A 24 -12.60 6.95 -8.14
N ALA A 25 -11.45 6.35 -7.80
CA ALA A 25 -10.26 7.12 -7.44
C ALA A 25 -9.72 7.95 -8.62
N PRO A 26 -8.95 9.02 -8.34
CA PRO A 26 -8.25 9.79 -9.35
C PRO A 26 -7.46 8.88 -10.29
N GLN A 27 -7.65 9.08 -11.59
CA GLN A 27 -6.96 8.29 -12.60
C GLN A 27 -5.49 8.69 -12.65
N VAL A 28 -4.61 7.69 -12.61
CA VAL A 28 -3.17 7.86 -12.78
C VAL A 28 -2.80 7.10 -14.04
N GLN A 29 -2.40 7.83 -15.08
CA GLN A 29 -1.95 7.21 -16.33
C GLN A 29 -0.49 6.78 -16.19
N PHE A 30 -0.24 5.48 -16.29
CA PHE A 30 1.10 4.93 -16.34
C PHE A 30 1.17 3.76 -17.32
N SER A 31 2.39 3.39 -17.73
CA SER A 31 2.62 2.28 -18.64
C SER A 31 3.53 1.24 -18.00
N ILE A 32 3.12 -0.02 -18.03
CA ILE A 32 3.96 -1.16 -17.64
C ILE A 32 4.10 -2.06 -18.85
N ASN A 33 5.34 -2.30 -19.30
CA ASN A 33 5.65 -3.16 -20.45
C ASN A 33 4.82 -2.80 -21.72
N GLY A 34 4.61 -1.51 -21.98
CA GLY A 34 3.83 -1.03 -23.14
C GLY A 34 2.31 -1.09 -23.00
N ARG A 35 1.79 -1.60 -21.88
CA ARG A 35 0.36 -1.56 -21.57
C ARG A 35 0.04 -0.36 -20.70
N GLN A 36 -0.93 0.45 -21.13
CA GLN A 36 -1.42 1.58 -20.34
C GLN A 36 -2.37 1.09 -19.24
N TYR A 37 -2.24 1.71 -18.09
CA TYR A 37 -3.08 1.53 -16.92
C TYR A 37 -3.58 2.90 -16.47
N SER A 38 -4.82 2.93 -16.01
CA SER A 38 -5.54 4.14 -15.58
C SER A 38 -5.91 4.12 -14.09
N PRO A 39 -6.35 3.00 -13.48
CA PRO A 39 -6.45 2.96 -12.03
C PRO A 39 -5.04 2.87 -11.43
N GLY A 40 -4.76 3.74 -10.46
CA GLY A 40 -3.55 3.65 -9.65
C GLY A 40 -3.49 2.35 -8.86
N TYR A 41 -2.28 2.01 -8.39
CA TYR A 41 -2.06 0.87 -7.51
C TYR A 41 -1.34 1.31 -6.23
N TYR A 42 -1.49 0.50 -5.18
CA TYR A 42 -0.80 0.66 -3.91
C TYR A 42 0.16 -0.50 -3.69
N LEU A 43 1.33 -0.20 -3.14
CA LEU A 43 2.29 -1.21 -2.72
C LEU A 43 1.82 -1.81 -1.39
N ALA A 44 1.65 -3.13 -1.38
CA ALA A 44 1.27 -3.89 -0.21
C ALA A 44 2.32 -4.98 0.09
N ASP A 45 2.38 -5.41 1.34
CA ASP A 45 3.13 -6.60 1.74
C ASP A 45 2.23 -7.85 1.74
N GLY A 46 2.76 -8.95 2.31
CA GLY A 46 2.08 -10.23 2.34
C GLY A 46 0.90 -10.32 3.33
N ILE A 47 0.69 -9.36 4.23
CA ILE A 47 -0.39 -9.45 5.25
C ILE A 47 -1.72 -8.88 4.74
N TYR A 48 -1.71 -8.09 3.67
CA TYR A 48 -2.93 -7.53 3.11
C TYR A 48 -3.71 -8.55 2.26
N PRO A 49 -5.06 -8.44 2.18
CA PRO A 49 -5.88 -9.24 1.28
C PRO A 49 -5.51 -9.05 -0.20
N GLU A 50 -5.96 -9.96 -1.06
CA GLU A 50 -5.85 -9.77 -2.51
C GLU A 50 -6.94 -8.81 -3.00
N TRP A 51 -6.55 -7.55 -3.24
CA TRP A 51 -7.41 -6.52 -3.82
C TRP A 51 -6.85 -6.05 -5.16
N ALA A 52 -7.75 -5.67 -6.08
CA ALA A 52 -7.39 -5.30 -7.45
C ALA A 52 -6.44 -4.10 -7.54
N THR A 53 -6.41 -3.25 -6.52
CA THR A 53 -5.55 -2.07 -6.45
C THR A 53 -4.21 -2.36 -5.77
N PHE A 54 -4.00 -3.55 -5.20
CA PHE A 54 -2.78 -3.89 -4.47
C PHE A 54 -1.80 -4.66 -5.35
N VAL A 55 -0.58 -4.15 -5.42
CA VAL A 55 0.58 -4.88 -5.94
C VAL A 55 1.37 -5.36 -4.74
N LYS A 56 1.53 -6.68 -4.60
CA LYS A 56 2.26 -7.30 -3.50
C LYS A 56 3.68 -7.68 -3.91
N THR A 57 4.59 -7.66 -2.94
CA THR A 57 5.92 -8.23 -3.15
C THR A 57 5.82 -9.72 -3.47
N ILE A 58 6.78 -10.24 -4.24
CA ILE A 58 6.85 -11.67 -4.54
C ILE A 58 7.44 -12.37 -3.32
N LEU A 59 6.64 -13.25 -2.70
CA LEU A 59 7.12 -14.07 -1.59
C LEU A 59 8.15 -15.10 -2.09
N ALA A 60 9.26 -15.22 -1.38
CA ALA A 60 10.34 -16.17 -1.66
C ALA A 60 10.81 -16.14 -3.14
N PRO A 61 11.33 -15.01 -3.65
CA PRO A 61 11.70 -14.88 -5.06
C PRO A 61 12.90 -15.79 -5.41
N GLN A 62 12.66 -16.76 -6.29
CA GLN A 62 13.68 -17.74 -6.70
C GLN A 62 14.56 -17.25 -7.86
N ILE A 63 13.95 -16.60 -8.85
CA ILE A 63 14.66 -16.10 -10.04
C ILE A 63 15.09 -14.65 -9.89
N GLU A 64 16.15 -14.26 -10.59
CA GLU A 64 16.77 -12.94 -10.45
C GLU A 64 15.80 -11.79 -10.73
N LYS A 65 14.97 -11.92 -11.77
CA LYS A 65 13.93 -10.94 -12.09
C LYS A 65 12.96 -10.71 -10.91
N HIS A 66 12.57 -11.78 -10.21
CA HIS A 66 11.67 -11.66 -9.06
C HIS A 66 12.37 -11.06 -7.84
N LYS A 67 13.66 -11.36 -7.65
CA LYS A 67 14.47 -10.77 -6.58
C LYS A 67 14.60 -9.26 -6.75
N LEU A 68 14.90 -8.81 -7.98
CA LEU A 68 14.98 -7.39 -8.31
C LEU A 68 13.64 -6.68 -8.11
N PHE A 69 12.54 -7.31 -8.54
CA PHE A 69 11.20 -6.77 -8.33
C PHE A 69 10.86 -6.63 -6.83
N ALA A 70 11.05 -7.69 -6.04
CA ALA A 70 10.79 -7.67 -4.61
C ALA A 70 11.64 -6.63 -3.88
N MET A 71 12.93 -6.55 -4.21
CA MET A 71 13.86 -5.59 -3.61
C MET A 71 13.44 -4.13 -3.88
N ALA A 72 13.11 -3.80 -5.13
CA ALA A 72 12.67 -2.45 -5.49
C ALA A 72 11.35 -2.10 -4.80
N GLN A 73 10.40 -3.04 -4.78
CA GLN A 73 9.10 -2.83 -4.17
C GLN A 73 9.18 -2.65 -2.65
N GLU A 74 9.96 -3.49 -1.97
CA GLU A 74 10.16 -3.41 -0.52
C GLU A 74 10.96 -2.17 -0.11
N GLY A 75 11.92 -1.74 -0.94
CA GLY A 75 12.65 -0.48 -0.76
C GLY A 75 11.70 0.72 -0.76
N CYS A 76 10.90 0.87 -1.83
CA CYS A 76 9.91 1.94 -1.93
C CYS A 76 8.92 1.93 -0.76
N ARG A 77 8.45 0.75 -0.33
CA ARG A 77 7.55 0.62 0.82
C ARG A 77 8.20 1.11 2.12
N LYS A 78 9.44 0.71 2.39
CA LYS A 78 10.19 1.14 3.59
C LYS A 78 10.37 2.66 3.65
N ASP A 79 10.60 3.30 2.51
CA ASP A 79 10.74 4.76 2.47
C ASP A 79 9.42 5.47 2.83
N VAL A 80 8.29 4.98 2.32
CA VAL A 80 6.95 5.47 2.67
C VAL A 80 6.66 5.28 4.16
N GLU A 81 6.95 4.10 4.71
CA GLU A 81 6.76 3.80 6.12
C GLU A 81 7.63 4.68 7.02
N ARG A 82 8.88 4.91 6.62
CA ARG A 82 9.79 5.80 7.34
C ARG A 82 9.28 7.24 7.33
N ALA A 83 8.85 7.74 6.18
CA ALA A 83 8.27 9.08 6.05
C ALA A 83 7.01 9.21 6.93
N PHE A 84 6.14 8.21 6.91
CA PHE A 84 4.92 8.21 7.73
C PHE A 84 5.24 8.14 9.24
N GLY A 85 6.26 7.37 9.64
CA GLY A 85 6.75 7.34 11.02
C GLY A 85 7.22 8.71 11.50
N VAL A 86 7.98 9.43 10.66
CA VAL A 86 8.41 10.81 10.95
C VAL A 86 7.21 11.75 11.08
N LEU A 87 6.26 11.69 10.15
CA LEU A 87 5.05 12.52 10.19
C LEU A 87 4.21 12.25 11.45
N ARG A 88 4.03 10.98 11.83
CA ARG A 88 3.32 10.62 13.07
C ARG A 88 4.00 11.22 14.30
N SER A 89 5.34 11.11 14.37
CA SER A 89 6.12 11.63 15.51
C SER A 89 6.11 13.16 15.57
N HIS A 90 6.21 13.84 14.42
CA HIS A 90 6.25 15.31 14.38
C HIS A 90 4.88 15.91 14.69
N PHE A 91 3.82 15.39 14.09
CA PHE A 91 2.47 15.98 14.20
C PHE A 91 1.60 15.36 15.30
N ASN A 92 2.14 14.47 16.14
CA ASN A 92 1.40 13.76 17.18
C ASN A 92 0.09 13.10 16.69
N ILE A 93 0.09 12.64 15.43
CA ILE A 93 -1.12 12.15 14.73
C ILE A 93 -1.74 10.92 15.45
N VAL A 94 -1.02 10.28 16.37
CA VAL A 94 -1.46 9.06 17.08
C VAL A 94 -1.56 9.24 18.60
N HIS A 95 -1.43 10.44 19.15
CA HIS A 95 -1.31 10.62 20.61
C HIS A 95 -2.58 11.03 21.38
N ARG A 96 -3.78 10.75 20.85
CA ARG A 96 -5.01 10.93 21.63
C ARG A 96 -5.82 9.63 21.69
N PRO A 97 -5.87 8.94 22.84
CA PRO A 97 -6.99 8.05 23.13
C PRO A 97 -8.27 8.90 23.18
N ALA A 98 -9.39 8.28 22.78
CA ALA A 98 -10.71 8.81 23.07
C ALA A 98 -10.98 8.77 24.58
#